data_AF-A0A7K0XFF0-F1
#
_entry.id   AF-A0A7K0XFF0-F1
#
_cell.length_a   1.000
_cell.length_b   1.000
_cell.length_c   1.000
_cell.angle_alpha   90.00
_cell.angle_beta   90.00
_cell.angle_gamma   90.00
#
_symmetry.space_group_name_H-M   'P 1'
#
loop_
_entity.id
_entity.type
_entity.pdbx_description
1 polymer ?
#
loop_
_entity_poly.entity_id
_entity_poly.type
_entity_poly.pdbx_seq_one_letter_code
_entity_poly.pdbx_strand_id
1 'polypeptide(L)'
;MHAVKSLTGNAWVGLAFRLILAAVLIYAGVMKVFEPDGARNAILAYRMFDAGFATFLGWALPIGEIVVGLLLLVGLFVRWAGLATSLLMIAFVLGIASVWMRGYNIDCGCFGGGGDITGEGKNWRYASEILRDLLFTGMGVWLVAWPVTALGLERSSVEATVHEAVDDEPARISTSVVTGTHENQGEQQHG
;
A
#
# COMPACT_ATOMS: atom_id res chain seq x y z
N MET A 1 13.34 -20.88 8.63
CA MET A 1 13.75 -19.73 7.80
C MET A 1 13.64 -19.97 6.27
N HIS A 2 13.54 -21.23 5.78
CA HIS A 2 13.35 -21.50 4.34
C HIS A 2 11.94 -21.17 3.80
N ALA A 3 10.89 -21.31 4.61
CA ALA A 3 9.51 -21.00 4.20
C ALA A 3 9.24 -19.49 4.01
N VAL A 4 9.92 -18.64 4.79
CA VAL A 4 9.82 -17.17 4.64
C VAL A 4 10.41 -16.75 3.29
N LYS A 5 11.45 -17.43 2.82
CA LYS A 5 12.13 -17.16 1.55
C LYS A 5 11.30 -17.55 0.32
N SER A 6 10.40 -18.55 0.43
CA SER A 6 9.50 -18.92 -0.67
C SER A 6 8.24 -18.05 -0.74
N LEU A 7 7.70 -17.60 0.41
CA LEU A 7 6.58 -16.63 0.42
C LEU A 7 6.99 -15.24 -0.09
N THR A 8 8.24 -14.83 0.16
CA THR A 8 8.81 -13.55 -0.30
C THR A 8 9.20 -13.53 -1.78
N GLY A 9 9.31 -14.70 -2.44
CA GLY A 9 9.68 -14.81 -3.85
C GLY A 9 8.49 -14.80 -4.83
N ASN A 10 7.27 -15.01 -4.35
CA ASN A 10 6.08 -15.12 -5.21
C ASN A 10 5.39 -13.76 -5.35
N ALA A 11 5.59 -13.10 -6.49
CA ALA A 11 4.97 -11.81 -6.81
C ALA A 11 3.42 -11.82 -6.74
N TRP A 12 2.80 -13.01 -6.78
CA TRP A 12 1.38 -13.25 -6.53
C TRP A 12 0.93 -12.96 -5.09
N VAL A 13 1.78 -13.22 -4.09
CA VAL A 13 1.46 -12.93 -2.68
C VAL A 13 1.41 -11.42 -2.45
N GLY A 14 2.37 -10.68 -3.02
CA GLY A 14 2.36 -9.22 -2.99
C GLY A 14 1.13 -8.64 -3.70
N LEU A 15 0.74 -9.21 -4.85
CA LEU A 15 -0.49 -8.82 -5.54
C LEU A 15 -1.74 -9.09 -4.69
N ALA A 16 -1.83 -10.25 -4.05
CA ALA A 16 -2.96 -10.59 -3.18
C ALA A 16 -3.09 -9.61 -2.01
N PHE A 17 -2.01 -9.32 -1.29
CA PHE A 17 -2.02 -8.33 -0.20
C PHE A 17 -2.42 -6.94 -0.70
N ARG A 18 -1.90 -6.54 -1.86
CA ARG A 18 -2.25 -5.25 -2.48
C ARG A 18 -3.74 -5.15 -2.79
N LEU A 19 -4.32 -6.18 -3.40
CA LEU A 19 -5.75 -6.21 -3.75
C LEU A 19 -6.64 -6.26 -2.51
N ILE A 20 -6.27 -7.04 -1.49
CA ILE A 20 -7.01 -7.13 -0.23
C ILE A 20 -7.02 -5.74 0.46
N LEU A 21 -5.85 -5.13 0.64
CA LEU A 21 -5.75 -3.81 1.28
C LEU A 21 -6.48 -2.72 0.47
N ALA A 22 -6.34 -2.74 -0.86
CA ALA A 22 -7.05 -1.82 -1.74
C ALA A 22 -8.56 -1.94 -1.61
N ALA A 23 -9.09 -3.16 -1.70
CA ALA A 23 -10.52 -3.42 -1.60
C ALA A 23 -11.09 -2.96 -0.25
N VAL A 24 -10.38 -3.28 0.85
CA VAL A 24 -10.80 -2.91 2.20
C VAL A 24 -10.79 -1.39 2.39
N LEU A 25 -9.71 -0.70 2.00
CA LEU A 25 -9.60 0.75 2.14
C LEU A 25 -10.64 1.50 1.32
N ILE A 26 -10.84 1.08 0.06
CA ILE A 26 -11.85 1.69 -0.81
C ILE A 26 -13.25 1.45 -0.22
N TYR A 27 -13.56 0.22 0.17
CA TYR A 27 -14.86 -0.10 0.78
C TYR A 27 -15.09 0.73 2.05
N ALA A 28 -14.11 0.76 2.96
CA ALA A 28 -14.20 1.50 4.21
C ALA A 28 -14.38 3.01 3.98
N GLY A 29 -13.63 3.59 3.04
CA GLY A 29 -13.73 5.02 2.74
C GLY A 29 -15.05 5.36 2.06
N VAL A 30 -15.50 4.55 1.11
CA VAL A 30 -16.79 4.73 0.43
C VAL A 30 -17.94 4.70 1.44
N MET A 31 -17.95 3.74 2.37
CA MET A 31 -18.98 3.67 3.41
C MET A 31 -18.99 4.91 4.31
N LYS A 32 -17.83 5.49 4.61
CA LYS A 32 -17.75 6.73 5.41
C LYS A 32 -18.16 7.98 4.63
N VAL A 33 -17.97 8.01 3.30
CA VAL A 33 -18.40 9.13 2.44
C VAL A 33 -19.93 9.17 2.32
N PHE A 34 -20.60 8.02 2.32
CA PHE A 34 -22.07 7.97 2.27
C PHE A 34 -22.73 8.44 3.58
N GLU A 35 -22.07 8.24 4.72
CA GLU A 35 -22.55 8.68 6.04
C GLU A 35 -21.53 9.62 6.73
N PRO A 36 -21.34 10.86 6.24
CA PRO A 36 -20.31 11.78 6.76
C PRO A 36 -20.56 12.17 8.22
N ASP A 37 -21.84 12.22 8.64
CA ASP A 37 -22.22 12.46 10.03
C ASP A 37 -21.78 11.30 10.94
N GLY A 38 -21.78 10.07 10.45
CA GLY A 38 -21.30 8.89 11.17
C GLY A 38 -19.81 8.99 11.49
N ALA A 39 -18.99 9.33 10.49
CA ALA A 39 -17.54 9.51 10.67
C ALA A 39 -17.23 10.64 11.67
N ARG A 40 -17.94 11.77 11.56
CA ARG A 40 -17.79 12.88 12.51
C ARG A 40 -18.19 12.47 13.93
N ASN A 41 -19.32 11.78 14.09
CA ASN A 41 -19.81 11.34 15.40
C ASN A 41 -18.88 10.28 16.02
N ALA A 42 -18.29 9.41 15.21
CA ALA A 42 -17.25 8.48 15.65
C ALA A 42 -16.07 9.25 16.26
N ILE A 43 -15.53 10.25 15.57
CA ILE A 43 -14.39 11.04 16.07
C ILE A 43 -14.73 11.81 17.34
N LEU A 44 -15.93 12.39 17.42
CA LEU A 44 -16.42 13.07 18.62
C LEU A 44 -16.57 12.11 19.81
N ALA A 45 -16.98 10.86 19.57
CA ALA A 45 -17.12 9.84 20.60
C ALA A 45 -15.77 9.45 21.24
N TYR A 46 -14.64 9.71 20.57
CA TYR A 46 -13.30 9.51 21.15
C TYR A 46 -12.95 10.57 22.20
N ARG A 47 -13.69 11.68 22.27
CA ARG A 47 -13.51 12.80 23.22
C ARG A 47 -12.09 13.39 23.26
N MET A 48 -11.30 13.18 22.21
CA MET A 48 -9.94 13.71 22.07
C MET A 48 -9.88 15.02 21.28
N PHE A 49 -10.86 15.25 20.40
CA PHE A 49 -10.85 16.35 19.43
C PHE A 49 -12.06 17.24 19.59
N ASP A 50 -11.88 18.54 19.31
CA ASP A 50 -12.97 19.51 19.22
C ASP A 50 -13.82 19.29 17.95
N ALA A 51 -15.04 19.81 17.95
CA ALA A 51 -15.99 19.66 16.85
C ALA A 51 -15.47 20.18 15.50
N GLY A 52 -14.67 21.25 15.49
CA GLY A 52 -14.05 21.74 14.26
C GLY A 52 -13.07 20.72 13.66
N PHE A 53 -12.21 20.16 14.50
CA PHE A 53 -11.19 19.19 14.07
C PHE A 53 -11.82 17.84 13.71
N ALA A 54 -12.87 17.43 14.42
CA ALA A 54 -13.65 16.23 14.11
C ALA A 54 -14.32 16.30 12.73
N THR A 55 -14.80 17.49 12.35
CA THR A 55 -15.39 17.71 11.02
C THR A 55 -14.32 17.60 9.92
N PHE A 56 -13.15 18.19 10.14
CA PHE A 56 -12.03 18.06 9.19
C PHE A 56 -11.58 16.61 9.03
N LEU A 57 -11.32 15.91 10.13
CA LEU A 57 -10.93 14.49 10.10
C LEU A 57 -12.02 13.58 9.51
N GLY A 58 -13.29 13.89 9.75
CA GLY A 58 -14.44 13.16 9.20
C GLY A 58 -14.49 13.16 7.68
N TRP A 59 -13.93 14.19 7.02
CA TRP A 59 -13.76 14.25 5.56
C TRP A 59 -12.37 13.80 5.10
N ALA A 60 -11.32 14.13 5.85
CA ALA A 60 -9.95 13.83 5.46
C ALA A 60 -9.65 12.31 5.50
N LEU A 61 -10.15 11.60 6.52
CA LEU A 61 -9.91 10.17 6.68
C LEU A 61 -10.52 9.35 5.52
N PRO A 62 -11.81 9.49 5.16
CA PRO A 62 -12.42 8.70 4.08
C PRO A 62 -11.77 8.96 2.72
N ILE A 63 -11.45 10.22 2.42
CA ILE A 63 -10.77 10.59 1.17
C ILE A 63 -9.36 9.96 1.15
N GLY A 64 -8.63 10.04 2.26
CA GLY A 64 -7.32 9.41 2.39
C GLY A 64 -7.36 7.89 2.18
N GLU A 65 -8.35 7.21 2.77
CA GLU A 65 -8.57 5.76 2.60
C GLU A 65 -8.79 5.41 1.12
N ILE A 66 -9.68 6.12 0.42
CA ILE A 66 -9.98 5.87 -0.99
C ILE A 66 -8.75 6.12 -1.86
N VAL A 67 -8.05 7.24 -1.66
CA VAL A 67 -6.87 7.59 -2.47
C VAL A 67 -5.77 6.55 -2.30
N VAL A 68 -5.44 6.17 -1.06
CA VAL A 68 -4.42 5.15 -0.77
C VAL A 68 -4.86 3.78 -1.30
N GLY A 69 -6.14 3.43 -1.18
CA GLY A 69 -6.70 2.21 -1.74
C GLY A 69 -6.60 2.14 -3.26
N LEU A 70 -6.86 3.26 -3.96
CA LEU A 70 -6.69 3.36 -5.42
C LEU A 70 -5.23 3.29 -5.85
N LEU A 71 -4.32 3.95 -5.12
CA LEU A 71 -2.87 3.85 -5.34
C LEU A 71 -2.39 2.40 -5.24
N LEU A 72 -2.84 1.68 -4.21
CA LEU A 72 -2.60 0.25 -4.08
C LEU A 72 -3.24 -0.53 -5.22
N LEU A 73 -4.50 -0.26 -5.59
CA LEU A 73 -5.18 -0.98 -6.66
C LEU A 73 -4.43 -0.89 -7.99
N VAL A 74 -4.06 0.33 -8.39
CA VAL A 74 -3.30 0.60 -9.63
C VAL A 74 -1.87 0.08 -9.54
N GLY A 75 -1.30 0.03 -8.32
CA GLY A 75 0.08 -0.42 -8.12
C GLY A 75 1.11 0.69 -8.31
N LEU A 76 0.71 1.93 -8.05
CA LEU A 76 1.59 3.09 -8.12
C LEU A 76 2.09 3.44 -6.71
N PHE A 77 3.39 3.70 -6.56
CA PHE A 77 4.03 4.00 -5.28
C PHE A 77 3.68 2.98 -4.17
N VAL A 78 3.66 1.68 -4.48
CA VAL A 78 3.21 0.59 -3.57
C VAL A 78 3.88 0.66 -2.20
N ARG A 79 5.17 1.02 -2.15
CA ARG A 79 5.92 1.18 -0.90
C ARG A 79 5.37 2.31 -0.02
N TRP A 80 5.05 3.46 -0.61
CA TRP A 80 4.49 4.60 0.13
C TRP A 80 3.03 4.37 0.50
N ALA A 81 2.25 3.78 -0.39
CA ALA A 81 0.85 3.43 -0.11
C ALA A 81 0.75 2.36 0.99
N GLY A 82 1.66 1.38 1.01
CA GLY A 82 1.77 0.39 2.07
C GLY A 82 2.19 1.00 3.42
N LEU A 83 3.13 1.95 3.41
CA LEU A 83 3.49 2.73 4.60
C LEU A 83 2.30 3.54 5.13
N ALA A 84 1.63 4.29 4.26
CA ALA A 84 0.46 5.10 4.61
C ALA A 84 -0.66 4.24 5.20
N THR A 85 -0.95 3.09 4.58
CA THR A 85 -1.92 2.10 5.08
C THR A 85 -1.53 1.62 6.47
N SER A 86 -0.27 1.24 6.67
CA SER A 86 0.20 0.73 7.97
C SER A 86 0.09 1.79 9.07
N LEU A 87 0.48 3.03 8.78
CA LEU A 87 0.38 4.14 9.73
C LEU A 87 -1.08 4.45 10.08
N LEU A 88 -1.96 4.43 9.09
CA LEU A 88 -3.39 4.66 9.28
C LEU A 88 -4.02 3.56 10.14
N MET A 89 -3.71 2.29 9.88
CA MET A 89 -4.18 1.16 10.70
C MET A 89 -3.64 1.23 12.14
N ILE A 90 -2.37 1.59 12.33
CA ILE A 90 -1.79 1.81 13.67
C ILE A 90 -2.52 2.94 14.40
N ALA A 91 -2.83 4.04 13.72
CA ALA A 91 -3.58 5.14 14.32
C ALA A 91 -4.98 4.69 14.81
N PHE A 92 -5.67 3.86 14.03
CA PHE A 92 -6.93 3.25 14.45
C PHE A 92 -6.77 2.35 15.68
N VAL A 93 -5.79 1.43 15.66
CA VAL A 93 -5.51 0.54 16.81
C VAL A 93 -5.25 1.36 18.08
N LEU A 94 -4.41 2.39 18.00
CA LEU A 94 -4.10 3.26 19.13
C LEU A 94 -5.35 3.98 19.63
N GLY A 95 -6.18 4.47 18.72
CA GLY A 95 -7.44 5.11 19.03
C GLY A 95 -8.41 4.17 19.78
N ILE A 96 -8.66 2.98 19.23
CA ILE A 96 -9.56 1.97 19.83
C ILE A 96 -9.01 1.53 21.19
N ALA A 97 -7.72 1.25 21.29
CA ALA A 97 -7.07 0.91 22.56
C ALA A 97 -7.23 2.03 23.60
N SER A 98 -7.12 3.29 23.18
CA SER A 98 -7.32 4.46 24.04
C SER A 98 -8.73 4.51 24.63
N VAL A 99 -9.75 4.29 23.80
CA VAL A 99 -11.17 4.28 24.19
C VAL A 99 -11.44 3.10 25.12
N TRP A 100 -10.87 1.93 24.80
CA TRP A 100 -11.03 0.71 25.59
C TRP A 100 -10.47 0.88 27.00
N MET A 101 -9.27 1.46 27.16
CA MET A 101 -8.68 1.73 28.47
C MET A 101 -9.50 2.74 29.30
N ARG A 102 -10.18 3.69 28.66
CA ARG A 102 -11.07 4.66 29.33
C ARG A 102 -12.45 4.10 29.64
N GLY A 103 -12.79 2.93 29.10
CA GLY A 103 -14.05 2.25 29.36
C GLY A 103 -15.26 2.81 28.58
N TYR A 104 -15.05 3.70 27.61
CA TYR A 104 -16.13 4.22 26.76
C TYR A 104 -16.71 3.12 25.86
N ASN A 105 -18.00 3.24 25.55
CA ASN A 105 -18.75 2.29 24.71
C ASN A 105 -19.14 3.00 23.43
N ILE A 106 -18.32 2.83 22.39
CA ILE A 106 -18.53 3.50 21.11
C ILE A 106 -18.45 2.49 19.98
N ASP A 107 -19.14 2.79 18.90
CA ASP A 107 -18.84 2.23 17.60
C ASP A 107 -17.72 3.07 16.97
N CYS A 108 -16.61 2.41 16.66
CA CYS A 108 -15.40 3.04 16.13
C CYS A 108 -15.56 3.44 14.65
N GLY A 109 -16.65 3.02 13.99
CA GLY A 109 -17.02 3.49 12.65
C GLY A 109 -16.05 3.08 11.53
N CYS A 110 -15.18 2.08 11.77
CA CYS A 110 -14.14 1.68 10.81
C CYS A 110 -14.70 1.25 9.44
N PHE A 111 -15.94 0.75 9.38
CA PHE A 111 -16.64 0.38 8.15
C PHE A 111 -17.95 1.17 7.91
N GLY A 112 -18.02 2.40 8.43
CA GLY A 112 -19.22 3.23 8.39
C GLY A 112 -19.96 3.25 9.73
N GLY A 113 -20.87 4.22 9.89
CA GLY A 113 -21.53 4.50 11.17
C GLY A 113 -20.59 5.13 12.20
N GLY A 114 -20.85 4.85 13.48
CA GLY A 114 -20.07 5.37 14.61
C GLY A 114 -20.92 6.11 15.66
N GLY A 115 -20.33 6.33 16.83
CA GLY A 115 -20.97 7.05 17.94
C GLY A 115 -21.17 6.19 19.19
N ASP A 116 -21.83 6.75 20.21
CA ASP A 116 -22.06 6.04 21.48
C ASP A 116 -23.07 4.90 21.32
N ILE A 117 -22.75 3.73 21.90
CA ILE A 117 -23.59 2.51 21.83
C ILE A 117 -23.75 1.85 23.20
N THR A 118 -24.69 0.92 23.30
CA THR A 118 -24.86 0.09 24.50
C THR A 118 -23.64 -0.82 24.72
N GLY A 119 -23.24 -1.01 25.98
CA GLY A 119 -21.97 -1.65 26.36
C GLY A 119 -21.90 -3.18 26.16
N GLU A 120 -22.95 -3.81 25.61
CA GLU A 120 -22.99 -5.25 25.40
C GLU A 120 -22.00 -5.68 24.30
N GLY A 121 -21.19 -6.71 24.58
CA GLY A 121 -20.25 -7.27 23.61
C GLY A 121 -19.05 -6.38 23.25
N LYS A 122 -18.83 -5.25 23.95
CA LYS A 122 -17.79 -4.27 23.59
C LYS A 122 -16.37 -4.86 23.50
N ASN A 123 -16.01 -5.75 24.41
CA ASN A 123 -14.65 -6.33 24.47
C ASN A 123 -14.37 -7.17 23.23
N TRP A 124 -15.36 -7.96 22.79
CA TRP A 124 -15.22 -8.78 21.58
C TRP A 124 -15.11 -7.90 20.34
N ARG A 125 -15.93 -6.85 20.25
CA ARG A 125 -15.89 -5.87 19.15
C ARG A 125 -14.54 -5.17 19.08
N TYR A 126 -14.06 -4.58 20.17
CA TYR A 126 -12.75 -3.93 20.18
C TYR A 126 -11.61 -4.89 19.87
N ALA A 127 -11.65 -6.12 20.39
CA ALA A 127 -10.66 -7.14 20.08
C ALA A 127 -10.68 -7.54 18.59
N SER A 128 -11.85 -7.71 17.97
CA SER A 128 -11.94 -8.05 16.54
C SER A 128 -11.45 -6.92 15.64
N GLU A 129 -11.77 -5.67 15.98
CA GLU A 129 -11.30 -4.49 15.25
C GLU A 129 -9.77 -4.35 15.33
N ILE A 130 -9.20 -4.45 16.54
CA ILE A 130 -7.74 -4.40 16.74
C ILE A 130 -7.05 -5.56 16.01
N LEU A 131 -7.58 -6.78 16.10
CA LEU A 131 -6.98 -7.94 15.44
C LEU A 131 -6.96 -7.75 13.91
N ARG A 132 -8.07 -7.29 13.34
CA ARG A 132 -8.19 -6.98 11.91
C ARG A 132 -7.16 -5.94 11.49
N ASP A 133 -7.06 -4.83 12.23
CA ASP A 133 -6.17 -3.73 11.89
C ASP A 133 -4.68 -4.12 12.04
N LEU A 134 -4.35 -4.97 13.02
CA LEU A 134 -3.02 -5.57 13.14
C LEU A 134 -2.70 -6.49 11.96
N LEU A 135 -3.68 -7.25 11.47
CA LEU A 135 -3.53 -8.10 10.29
C LEU A 135 -3.24 -7.26 9.05
N PHE A 136 -3.99 -6.19 8.83
CA PHE A 136 -3.77 -5.26 7.71
C PHE A 136 -2.45 -4.49 7.84
N THR A 137 -2.08 -4.09 9.06
CA THR A 137 -0.76 -3.50 9.34
C THR A 137 0.35 -4.48 8.95
N GLY A 138 0.22 -5.76 9.30
CA GLY A 138 1.18 -6.79 8.92
C GLY A 138 1.32 -6.93 7.40
N MET A 139 0.21 -6.92 6.66
CA MET A 139 0.23 -6.94 5.19
C MET A 139 0.89 -5.69 4.61
N GLY A 140 0.60 -4.51 5.15
CA GLY A 140 1.19 -3.24 4.74
C GLY A 140 2.71 -3.22 4.97
N VAL A 141 3.16 -3.59 6.17
CA VAL A 141 4.59 -3.69 6.51
C VAL A 141 5.30 -4.69 5.60
N TRP A 142 4.66 -5.82 5.28
CA TRP A 142 5.20 -6.79 4.34
C TRP A 142 5.43 -6.19 2.95
N LEU A 143 4.46 -5.43 2.41
CA LEU A 143 4.60 -4.74 1.11
C LEU A 143 5.72 -3.69 1.12
N VAL A 144 5.96 -3.05 2.27
CA VAL A 144 7.05 -2.07 2.43
C VAL A 144 8.41 -2.75 2.45
N ALA A 145 8.53 -3.86 3.16
CA ALA A 145 9.77 -4.64 3.26
C ALA A 145 10.11 -5.34 1.94
N TRP A 146 9.11 -5.81 1.19
CA TRP A 146 9.26 -6.52 -0.08
C TRP A 146 8.39 -5.92 -1.18
N PRO A 147 8.82 -4.82 -1.83
CA PRO A 147 8.02 -4.10 -2.83
C PRO A 147 7.92 -4.80 -4.20
N VAL A 148 8.43 -6.03 -4.35
CA VAL A 148 8.37 -6.79 -5.61
C VAL A 148 6.94 -7.26 -5.89
N THR A 149 6.17 -6.46 -6.64
CA THR A 149 4.84 -6.81 -7.13
C THR A 149 4.84 -7.01 -8.65
N ALA A 150 4.13 -8.03 -9.15
CA ALA A 150 4.18 -8.44 -10.56
C ALA A 150 3.64 -7.40 -11.56
N LEU A 151 2.85 -6.43 -11.08
CA LEU A 151 2.08 -5.47 -11.90
C LEU A 151 2.14 -4.06 -11.33
N GLY A 152 3.34 -3.56 -11.01
CA GLY A 152 3.54 -2.13 -10.81
C GLY A 152 3.59 -1.44 -12.16
N LEU A 153 2.71 -0.46 -12.40
CA LEU A 153 2.73 0.38 -13.61
C LEU A 153 4.09 1.09 -13.80
N GLU A 154 4.89 1.17 -12.72
CA GLU A 154 6.32 1.53 -12.74
C GLU A 154 7.13 0.72 -13.75
N ARG A 155 6.85 -0.58 -13.91
CA ARG A 155 7.54 -1.44 -14.87
C ARG A 155 7.14 -1.10 -16.31
N SER A 156 5.86 -0.84 -16.56
CA SER A 156 5.38 -0.48 -17.91
C SER A 156 5.86 0.89 -18.37
N SER A 157 6.05 1.86 -17.47
CA SER A 157 6.62 3.17 -17.84
C SER A 157 8.10 3.09 -18.19
N VAL A 158 8.87 2.24 -17.49
CA VAL A 158 10.28 1.96 -17.84
C VAL A 158 10.35 1.20 -19.17
N GLU A 159 9.50 0.21 -19.39
CA GLU A 159 9.50 -0.54 -20.66
C GLU A 159 9.03 0.33 -21.84
N ALA A 160 8.06 1.23 -21.63
CA ALA A 160 7.63 2.18 -22.66
C ALA A 160 8.71 3.23 -22.99
N THR A 161 9.48 3.71 -22.01
CA THR A 161 10.61 4.63 -22.27
C THR A 161 11.77 3.93 -22.96
N VAL A 162 12.00 2.64 -22.68
CA VAL A 162 12.98 1.83 -23.40
C VAL A 162 12.52 1.59 -24.85
N HIS A 163 11.24 1.28 -25.09
CA HIS A 163 10.72 1.14 -26.44
C HIS A 163 10.76 2.45 -27.24
N GLU A 164 10.37 3.58 -26.65
CA GLU A 164 10.48 4.90 -27.28
C GLU A 164 11.95 5.26 -27.60
N ALA A 165 12.89 4.97 -26.70
CA ALA A 165 14.32 5.20 -26.94
C ALA A 165 14.93 4.26 -28.00
N VAL A 166 14.33 3.08 -28.20
CA VAL A 166 14.74 2.12 -29.23
C VAL A 166 14.13 2.46 -30.60
N ASP A 167 12.94 3.07 -30.63
CA ASP A 167 12.27 3.46 -31.86
C ASP A 167 12.75 4.83 -32.42
N ASP A 168 13.38 5.68 -31.59
CA ASP A 168 14.00 6.96 -32.00
C ASP A 168 15.47 6.83 -32.48
N GLU A 169 16.06 5.62 -32.50
CA GLU A 169 17.40 5.38 -33.06
C GLU A 169 17.34 4.71 -34.45
N PRO A 170 17.10 5.47 -35.54
CA PRO A 170 17.30 4.93 -36.87
C PRO A 170 18.81 4.79 -37.13
N ALA A 171 19.26 3.54 -37.15
CA ALA A 171 20.41 3.10 -37.93
C ALA A 171 21.76 3.78 -37.59
N ARG A 172 22.38 3.45 -36.45
CA ARG A 172 23.85 3.61 -36.34
C ARG A 172 24.55 2.61 -35.41
N ILE A 173 24.17 1.34 -35.46
CA ILE A 173 25.07 0.26 -35.00
C ILE A 173 25.51 -0.54 -36.22
N SER A 174 26.41 0.07 -36.99
CA SER A 174 27.19 -0.62 -38.01
C SER A 174 28.19 -1.54 -37.29
N THR A 175 27.93 -2.84 -37.38
CA THR A 175 28.89 -3.91 -37.66
C THR A 175 30.36 -3.46 -37.74
N SER A 176 31.10 -3.38 -36.62
CA SER A 176 32.58 -3.30 -36.68
C SER A 176 33.33 -3.50 -35.35
N VAL A 177 33.03 -4.50 -34.50
CA VAL A 177 34.02 -4.92 -33.47
C VAL A 177 33.97 -6.43 -33.16
N VAL A 178 33.59 -7.26 -34.14
CA VAL A 178 33.80 -8.71 -34.04
C VAL A 178 34.53 -9.17 -35.30
N THR A 179 35.78 -9.60 -35.08
CA THR A 179 36.69 -10.28 -36.02
C THR A 179 37.51 -9.40 -36.96
N GLY A 180 38.71 -9.07 -36.50
CA GLY A 180 39.84 -8.62 -37.32
C GLY A 180 41.07 -9.49 -37.03
N THR A 181 41.08 -10.71 -37.57
CA THR A 181 42.29 -11.47 -37.88
C THR A 181 43.00 -10.81 -39.07
N HIS A 182 44.22 -10.34 -38.87
CA HIS A 182 45.26 -10.14 -39.91
C HIS A 182 46.56 -10.57 -39.21
N GLU A 183 47.10 -11.77 -39.44
CA GLU A 183 47.84 -12.15 -40.65
C GLU A 183 48.84 -11.06 -41.07
N ASN A 184 50.06 -11.17 -40.53
CA ASN A 184 51.23 -10.48 -41.02
C ASN A 184 52.19 -11.54 -41.57
N GLN A 185 52.27 -11.59 -42.90
CA GLN A 185 53.22 -12.39 -43.67
C GLN A 185 54.65 -11.88 -43.45
N GLY A 186 55.60 -12.81 -43.51
CA GLY A 186 56.94 -12.62 -42.99
C GLY A 186 57.98 -11.98 -43.91
N GLU A 187 59.13 -11.77 -43.30
CA GLU A 187 60.48 -11.71 -43.88
C GLU A 187 61.38 -12.51 -42.92
N GLN A 188 62.03 -13.59 -43.36
CA GLN A 188 63.44 -13.64 -43.79
C GLN A 188 64.42 -13.28 -42.64
N GLN A 189 65.52 -13.98 -42.32
CA GLN A 189 66.28 -15.10 -42.88
C GLN A 189 67.43 -15.37 -41.88
N HIS A 190 67.92 -16.61 -41.81
CA HIS A 190 69.33 -17.01 -41.57
C HIS A 190 70.07 -16.59 -40.29
N GLY A 191 70.65 -17.59 -39.59
CA GLY A 191 71.79 -17.42 -38.69
C GLY A 191 71.82 -18.39 -37.54
#